data_AF-A0A4S8KRL1-F1
#
_entry.id   AF-A0A4S8KRL1-F1
#
_cell.length_a   1.000
_cell.length_b   1.000
_cell.length_c   1.000
_cell.angle_alpha   90.00
_cell.angle_beta   90.00
_cell.angle_gamma   90.00
#
_symmetry.space_group_name_H-M   'P 1'
#
loop_
_entity.id
_entity.type
_entity.pdbx_description
1 polymer ?
#
loop_
_entity_poly.entity_id
_entity_poly.type
_entity_poly.pdbx_seq_one_letter_code
_entity_poly.pdbx_strand_id
1 'polypeptide(L)'
;GKACFLADTEVLQSEDIDEDCCPRCIPAVPLNYSNAQSIISHMAAHRLYDPDLKKYKQVCGLCLSTDGACRFYLKKGKGANSGYQVDFRASQGCPVMKKLKKRFKYASAAQSTENSPCTNVPRTCPLCLDKSSPAVWTYDMKEHLVVSHPTASLSTYRQLWDLTDFEKKKMEVVWDRRHEKKDK
;
A
#
# COMPACT_ATOMS: atom_id res chain seq x y z
N GLY A 1 -32.92 -22.99 -36.47
CA GLY A 1 -32.18 -21.93 -35.74
C GLY A 1 -31.57 -22.55 -34.52
N LYS A 2 -30.25 -22.42 -34.34
CA LYS A 2 -29.56 -22.87 -33.12
C LYS A 2 -29.86 -21.86 -32.01
N ALA A 3 -30.49 -22.32 -30.93
CA ALA A 3 -30.77 -21.53 -29.75
C ALA A 3 -29.45 -21.20 -29.04
N CYS A 4 -29.15 -19.90 -28.90
CA CYS A 4 -28.13 -19.42 -28.00
C CYS A 4 -28.64 -19.58 -26.57
N PHE A 5 -27.97 -20.41 -25.77
CA PHE A 5 -28.04 -20.30 -24.32
C PHE A 5 -27.22 -19.06 -23.92
N LEU A 6 -27.90 -17.92 -23.79
CA LEU A 6 -27.42 -16.87 -22.91
C LEU A 6 -27.70 -17.38 -21.51
N ALA A 7 -26.65 -17.88 -20.84
CA ALA A 7 -26.70 -18.00 -19.40
C ALA A 7 -26.86 -16.57 -18.88
N ASP A 8 -27.98 -16.31 -18.23
CA ASP A 8 -28.14 -15.11 -17.43
C ASP A 8 -26.97 -15.10 -16.44
N THR A 9 -25.99 -14.23 -16.70
CA THR A 9 -25.18 -13.70 -15.62
C THR A 9 -26.17 -12.98 -14.73
N GLU A 10 -26.71 -13.71 -13.77
CA GLU A 10 -27.16 -13.14 -12.52
C GLU A 10 -26.01 -12.24 -12.08
N VAL A 11 -26.20 -10.95 -12.33
CA VAL A 11 -25.44 -9.89 -11.72
C VAL A 11 -25.63 -10.18 -10.25
N LEU A 12 -24.62 -10.80 -9.62
CA LEU A 12 -24.52 -10.86 -8.18
C LEU A 12 -24.72 -9.43 -7.74
N GLN A 13 -25.93 -9.16 -7.24
CA GLN A 13 -26.31 -7.87 -6.74
C GLN A 13 -25.24 -7.50 -5.74
N SER A 14 -24.76 -6.28 -5.89
CA SER A 14 -23.69 -5.63 -5.14
C SER A 14 -24.12 -5.37 -3.69
N GLU A 15 -24.61 -6.40 -3.02
CA GLU A 15 -25.00 -6.40 -1.62
C GLU A 15 -23.82 -7.03 -0.87
N ASP A 16 -23.16 -6.20 -0.07
CA ASP A 16 -22.16 -6.56 0.95
C ASP A 16 -20.69 -6.74 0.51
N ILE A 17 -20.17 -5.89 -0.39
CA ILE A 17 -18.76 -5.47 -0.19
C ILE A 17 -18.78 -4.56 1.03
N ASP A 18 -18.57 -5.16 2.20
CA ASP A 18 -18.43 -4.43 3.45
C ASP A 18 -17.30 -3.40 3.25
N GLU A 19 -17.65 -2.11 3.07
CA GLU A 19 -16.71 -1.05 2.63
C GLU A 19 -15.55 -0.84 3.61
N ASP A 20 -15.64 -1.47 4.77
CA ASP A 20 -14.67 -1.44 5.85
C ASP A 20 -13.80 -2.70 5.92
N CYS A 21 -13.83 -3.55 4.89
CA CYS A 21 -12.98 -4.73 4.74
C CYS A 21 -11.89 -4.57 3.65
N CYS A 22 -10.90 -5.47 3.70
CA CYS A 22 -9.90 -5.60 2.66
C CYS A 22 -10.56 -6.05 1.34
N PRO A 23 -10.30 -5.38 0.20
CA PRO A 23 -10.92 -5.69 -1.09
C PRO A 23 -10.40 -6.97 -1.75
N ARG A 24 -9.41 -7.64 -1.15
CA ARG A 24 -8.67 -8.76 -1.73
C ARG A 24 -8.67 -10.03 -0.86
N CYS A 25 -9.21 -9.97 0.36
CA CYS A 25 -9.27 -11.14 1.24
C CYS A 25 -10.60 -11.87 1.10
N ILE A 26 -10.52 -13.20 0.98
CA ILE A 26 -11.64 -14.12 1.06
C ILE A 26 -11.20 -15.24 2.02
N PRO A 27 -11.80 -15.35 3.22
CA PRO A 27 -12.90 -14.53 3.77
C PRO A 27 -12.51 -13.06 4.02
N ALA A 28 -13.51 -12.16 4.05
CA ALA A 28 -13.31 -10.73 4.23
C ALA A 28 -12.58 -10.41 5.56
N VAL A 29 -11.60 -9.51 5.49
CA VAL A 29 -10.80 -9.07 6.66
C VAL A 29 -11.10 -7.60 6.98
N PRO A 30 -11.68 -7.27 8.15
CA PRO A 30 -11.96 -5.90 8.53
C PRO A 30 -10.72 -5.02 8.67
N LEU A 31 -10.80 -3.78 8.19
CA LEU A 31 -9.74 -2.78 8.29
C LEU A 31 -9.87 -1.99 9.60
N ASN A 32 -8.79 -1.97 10.39
CA ASN A 32 -8.76 -1.20 11.64
C ASN A 32 -8.39 0.26 11.37
N TYR A 33 -9.39 1.10 11.10
CA TYR A 33 -9.20 2.55 10.84
C TYR A 33 -8.64 3.35 12.03
N SER A 34 -8.62 2.76 13.24
CA SER A 34 -7.94 3.35 14.41
C SER A 34 -6.44 3.03 14.44
N ASN A 35 -5.97 2.08 13.62
CA ASN A 35 -4.59 1.65 13.51
C ASN A 35 -4.15 1.56 12.03
N ALA A 36 -3.78 2.71 11.46
CA ALA A 36 -3.29 2.81 10.09
C ALA A 36 -2.10 1.87 9.79
N GLN A 37 -1.21 1.63 10.77
CA GLN A 37 -0.06 0.72 10.57
C GLN A 37 -0.52 -0.71 10.33
N SER A 38 -1.57 -1.17 11.02
CA SER A 38 -2.11 -2.51 10.78
C SER A 38 -2.69 -2.67 9.37
N ILE A 39 -3.35 -1.62 8.84
CA ILE A 39 -3.85 -1.58 7.47
C ILE A 39 -2.68 -1.60 6.49
N ILE A 40 -1.67 -0.74 6.69
CA ILE A 40 -0.48 -0.69 5.82
C ILE A 40 0.21 -2.06 5.77
N SER A 41 0.45 -2.70 6.92
CA SER A 41 1.06 -4.03 6.97
C SER A 41 0.21 -5.08 6.24
N HIS A 42 -1.10 -5.05 6.41
CA HIS A 42 -2.00 -5.98 5.70
C HIS A 42 -1.95 -5.78 4.18
N MET A 43 -2.07 -4.55 3.70
CA MET A 43 -2.00 -4.22 2.27
C MET A 43 -0.61 -4.49 1.68
N ALA A 44 0.44 -4.24 2.46
CA ALA A 44 1.82 -4.53 2.06
C ALA A 44 2.06 -6.03 1.92
N ALA A 45 1.44 -6.87 2.75
CA ALA A 45 1.48 -8.33 2.60
C ALA A 45 0.84 -8.76 1.27
N HIS A 46 -0.32 -8.20 0.93
CA HIS A 46 -0.89 -8.39 -0.41
C HIS A 46 0.08 -7.97 -1.51
N ARG A 47 0.67 -6.77 -1.43
CA ARG A 47 1.61 -6.31 -2.47
C ARG A 47 2.80 -7.25 -2.67
N LEU A 48 3.31 -7.87 -1.61
CA LEU A 48 4.45 -8.80 -1.68
C LEU A 48 4.07 -10.20 -2.19
N TYR A 49 2.94 -10.74 -1.72
CA TYR A 49 2.66 -12.18 -1.83
C TYR A 49 1.43 -12.52 -2.67
N ASP A 50 0.56 -11.56 -2.96
CA ASP A 50 -0.60 -11.75 -3.83
C ASP A 50 -0.16 -11.82 -5.31
N PRO A 51 -0.30 -12.98 -5.99
CA PRO A 51 0.16 -13.13 -7.36
C PRO A 51 -0.53 -12.19 -8.34
N ASP A 52 -1.81 -11.87 -8.12
CA ASP A 52 -2.55 -11.01 -9.05
C ASP A 52 -2.06 -9.57 -9.01
N LEU A 53 -1.47 -9.14 -7.89
CA LEU A 53 -0.96 -7.79 -7.75
C LEU A 53 0.38 -7.60 -8.48
N LYS A 54 1.11 -8.68 -8.78
CA LYS A 54 2.43 -8.62 -9.43
C LYS A 54 2.39 -7.99 -10.83
N LYS A 55 1.26 -8.06 -11.52
CA LYS A 55 1.08 -7.44 -12.86
C LYS A 55 0.97 -5.91 -12.81
N TYR A 56 0.68 -5.34 -11.64
CA TYR A 56 0.55 -3.90 -11.49
C TYR A 56 1.86 -3.27 -11.05
N LYS A 57 2.17 -2.15 -11.70
CA LYS A 57 3.42 -1.41 -11.48
C LYS A 57 3.43 -0.65 -10.16
N GLN A 58 2.26 -0.09 -9.83
CA GLN A 58 2.04 0.67 -8.62
C GLN A 58 0.69 0.30 -8.04
N VAL A 59 0.66 0.19 -6.72
CA VAL A 59 -0.51 -0.19 -5.95
C VAL A 59 -0.58 0.73 -4.74
N CYS A 60 -1.77 1.24 -4.43
CA CYS A 60 -1.94 2.06 -3.23
C CYS A 60 -1.68 1.23 -1.98
N GLY A 61 -0.68 1.61 -1.17
CA GLY A 61 -0.35 0.93 0.09
C GLY A 61 -1.41 1.01 1.20
N LEU A 62 -2.55 1.67 0.96
CA LEU A 62 -3.67 1.73 1.91
C LEU A 62 -4.95 1.03 1.42
N CYS A 63 -5.23 1.05 0.12
CA CYS A 63 -6.49 0.51 -0.42
C CYS A 63 -6.31 -0.44 -1.60
N LEU A 64 -5.07 -0.75 -1.98
CA LEU A 64 -4.73 -1.61 -3.11
C LEU A 64 -5.26 -1.17 -4.49
N SER A 65 -5.73 0.07 -4.63
CA SER A 65 -6.09 0.60 -5.94
C SER A 65 -4.90 0.60 -6.90
N THR A 66 -5.16 0.25 -8.16
CA THR A 66 -4.16 0.10 -9.23
C THR A 66 -4.34 1.13 -10.36
N ASP A 67 -5.35 2.01 -10.25
CA ASP A 67 -5.75 3.00 -11.25
C ASP A 67 -4.88 4.28 -11.27
N GLY A 68 -4.00 4.45 -10.29
CA GLY A 68 -3.17 5.65 -10.13
C GLY A 68 -3.92 6.88 -9.60
N ALA A 69 -5.17 6.75 -9.16
CA ALA A 69 -5.95 7.85 -8.59
C ALA A 69 -5.44 8.27 -7.19
N CYS A 70 -4.89 7.32 -6.43
CA CYS A 70 -4.33 7.57 -5.10
C CYS A 70 -2.99 8.31 -5.19
N ARG A 71 -2.96 9.58 -4.79
CA ARG A 71 -1.76 10.42 -4.80
C ARG A 71 -1.40 10.85 -3.40
N PHE A 72 -0.19 10.50 -2.95
CA PHE A 72 0.34 10.88 -1.65
C PHE A 72 1.42 11.94 -1.83
N TYR A 73 1.37 13.00 -1.05
CA TYR A 73 2.41 14.03 -1.04
C TYR A 73 3.09 14.05 0.32
N LEU A 74 4.37 14.39 0.34
CA LEU A 74 5.14 14.52 1.57
C LEU A 74 5.43 15.99 1.84
N LYS A 75 5.46 16.35 3.12
CA LYS A 75 5.93 17.64 3.60
C LYS A 75 6.98 17.46 4.68
N LYS A 76 7.83 18.46 4.87
CA LYS A 76 8.72 18.51 6.02
C LYS A 76 7.88 18.66 7.30
N GLY A 77 8.26 17.96 8.35
CA GLY A 77 7.66 18.12 9.66
C GLY A 77 7.91 19.53 10.24
N LYS A 78 7.34 19.78 11.43
CA LYS A 78 7.62 21.01 12.18
C LYS A 78 8.86 20.81 13.07
N GLY A 79 9.81 21.76 13.02
CA GLY A 79 11.02 21.77 13.84
C GLY A 79 12.30 21.43 13.06
N ALA A 80 13.45 21.89 13.56
CA ALA A 80 14.75 21.78 12.88
C ALA A 80 15.14 20.32 12.55
N ASN A 81 14.85 19.39 13.45
CA ASN A 81 15.20 17.96 13.34
C ASN A 81 14.03 17.08 12.86
N SER A 82 12.98 17.69 12.28
CA SER A 82 11.82 16.93 11.86
C SER A 82 11.99 16.32 10.47
N GLY A 83 11.78 15.01 10.39
CA GLY A 83 11.74 14.27 9.13
C GLY A 83 10.50 14.58 8.30
N TYR A 84 10.38 13.91 7.15
CA TYR A 84 9.20 13.98 6.30
C TYR A 84 7.97 13.36 6.95
N GLN A 85 6.80 13.87 6.57
CA GLN A 85 5.49 13.35 6.96
C GLN A 85 4.56 13.37 5.75
N VAL A 86 3.55 12.50 5.74
CA VAL A 86 2.49 12.56 4.73
C VAL A 86 1.71 13.85 4.89
N ASP A 87 1.59 14.61 3.81
CA ASP A 87 0.68 15.75 3.74
C ASP A 87 -0.72 15.28 3.38
N PHE A 88 -1.46 14.85 4.40
CA PHE A 88 -2.85 14.42 4.25
C PHE A 88 -3.81 15.50 3.74
N ARG A 89 -3.41 16.78 3.70
CA ARG A 89 -4.23 17.85 3.11
C ARG A 89 -4.05 17.92 1.59
N ALA A 90 -2.82 17.73 1.12
CA ALA A 90 -2.51 17.72 -0.32
C ALA A 90 -2.78 16.34 -0.96
N SER A 91 -2.70 15.27 -0.18
CA SER A 91 -2.92 13.89 -0.65
C SER A 91 -4.40 13.63 -0.95
N GLN A 92 -4.68 12.84 -1.98
CA GLN A 92 -6.04 12.63 -2.49
C GLN A 92 -6.25 11.25 -3.13
N GLY A 93 -7.51 10.95 -3.47
CA GLY A 93 -7.92 9.73 -4.19
C GLY A 93 -8.15 8.49 -3.32
N CYS A 94 -7.43 8.32 -2.20
CA CYS A 94 -7.54 7.10 -1.40
C CYS A 94 -8.77 7.11 -0.44
N PRO A 95 -9.74 6.18 -0.58
CA PRO A 95 -10.91 6.11 0.29
C PRO A 95 -10.53 5.72 1.73
N VAL A 96 -9.63 4.75 1.90
CA VAL A 96 -9.14 4.31 3.21
C VAL A 96 -8.49 5.46 3.97
N MET A 97 -7.70 6.31 3.29
CA MET A 97 -7.06 7.48 3.90
C MET A 97 -8.08 8.45 4.50
N LYS A 98 -9.24 8.64 3.84
CA LYS A 98 -10.32 9.52 4.33
C LYS A 98 -10.99 8.96 5.58
N LYS A 99 -11.09 7.64 5.70
CA LYS A 99 -11.71 6.93 6.83
C LYS A 99 -10.79 6.76 8.05
N LEU A 100 -9.47 6.96 7.92
CA LEU A 100 -8.53 6.83 9.04
C LEU A 100 -8.88 7.75 10.22
N LYS A 101 -9.17 7.17 11.38
CA LYS A 101 -9.38 7.89 12.64
C LYS A 101 -8.07 8.40 13.24
N LYS A 102 -6.98 7.67 13.01
CA LYS A 102 -5.62 8.04 13.43
C LYS A 102 -4.65 7.85 12.28
N ARG A 103 -3.92 8.92 11.94
CA ARG A 103 -2.84 8.91 10.95
C ARG A 103 -1.63 8.16 11.51
N PHE A 104 -0.91 7.44 10.66
CA PHE A 104 0.34 6.82 11.07
C PHE A 104 1.46 7.86 11.22
N LYS A 105 2.39 7.61 12.15
CA LYS A 105 3.59 8.42 12.30
C LYS A 105 4.64 7.93 11.31
N TYR A 106 5.01 8.78 10.35
CA TYR A 106 5.92 8.41 9.27
C TYR A 106 7.23 7.76 9.75
N ALA A 107 7.92 8.38 10.71
CA ALA A 107 9.21 7.87 11.21
C ALA A 107 9.09 6.46 11.82
N SER A 108 8.00 6.20 12.55
CA SER A 108 7.74 4.88 13.12
C SER A 108 7.33 3.85 12.06
N ALA A 109 6.55 4.26 11.05
CA ALA A 109 6.12 3.40 9.96
C ALA A 109 7.25 3.07 8.97
N ALA A 110 8.30 3.90 8.92
CA ALA A 110 9.48 3.69 8.10
C ALA A 110 10.51 2.73 8.76
N GLN A 111 10.20 2.18 9.94
CA GLN A 111 11.06 1.26 10.69
C GLN A 111 10.40 -0.10 10.82
N SER A 112 11.13 -1.16 10.49
CA SER A 112 10.68 -2.53 10.74
C SER A 112 10.96 -2.90 12.20
N THR A 113 9.93 -3.35 12.90
CA THR A 113 10.00 -3.79 14.30
C THR A 113 9.19 -5.06 14.49
N GLU A 114 9.37 -5.74 15.62
CA GLU A 114 8.62 -6.95 15.96
C GLU A 114 7.09 -6.75 15.88
N ASN A 115 6.61 -5.60 16.37
CA ASN A 115 5.18 -5.29 16.42
C ASN A 115 4.67 -4.59 15.15
N SER A 116 5.56 -4.15 14.27
CA SER A 116 5.24 -3.44 13.03
C SER A 116 6.34 -3.72 12.02
N PRO A 117 6.31 -4.89 11.36
CA PRO A 117 7.43 -5.34 10.52
C PRO A 117 7.50 -4.63 9.16
N CYS A 118 6.48 -3.88 8.79
CA CYS A 118 6.32 -3.27 7.48
C CYS A 118 6.91 -1.86 7.41
N THR A 119 7.81 -1.62 6.46
CA THR A 119 8.39 -0.30 6.11
C THR A 119 7.75 0.33 4.86
N ASN A 120 6.65 -0.23 4.37
CA ASN A 120 5.93 0.28 3.20
C ASN A 120 5.30 1.64 3.51
N VAL A 121 5.98 2.72 3.14
CA VAL A 121 5.53 4.11 3.31
C VAL A 121 5.71 4.89 2.01
N PRO A 122 4.95 5.96 1.74
CA PRO A 122 5.21 6.81 0.58
C PRO A 122 6.56 7.51 0.73
N ARG A 123 7.43 7.46 -0.28
CA ARG A 123 8.75 8.09 -0.31
C ARG A 123 8.90 8.96 -1.56
N THR A 124 9.62 10.08 -1.44
CA THR A 124 9.99 10.87 -2.61
C THR A 124 11.01 10.10 -3.45
N CYS A 125 10.78 10.01 -4.76
CA CYS A 125 11.81 9.54 -5.68
C CYS A 125 12.83 10.66 -5.91
N PRO A 126 14.14 10.41 -5.73
CA PRO A 126 15.17 11.44 -5.93
C PRO A 126 15.41 11.80 -7.41
N LEU A 127 14.89 10.99 -8.34
CA LEU A 127 15.06 11.19 -9.78
C LEU A 127 13.86 11.90 -10.44
N CYS A 128 12.73 12.00 -9.74
CA CYS A 128 11.62 12.81 -10.22
C CYS A 128 12.02 14.29 -10.15
N LEU A 129 12.18 14.93 -11.31
CA LEU A 129 12.59 16.33 -11.42
C LEU A 129 11.53 17.29 -10.87
N ASP A 130 10.25 16.91 -11.00
CA ASP A 130 9.16 17.71 -10.49
C ASP A 130 9.01 17.50 -8.97
N LYS A 131 9.28 18.57 -8.22
CA LYS A 131 9.12 18.62 -6.75
C LYS A 131 7.67 18.42 -6.30
N SER A 132 6.71 18.59 -7.20
CA SER A 132 5.29 18.32 -6.98
C SER A 132 4.87 16.91 -7.42
N SER A 133 5.82 16.03 -7.78
CA SER A 133 5.53 14.63 -8.05
C SER A 133 4.96 13.93 -6.80
N PRO A 134 3.91 13.08 -6.95
CA PRO A 134 3.45 12.23 -5.87
C PRO A 134 4.57 11.30 -5.37
N ALA A 135 4.55 11.02 -4.07
CA ALA A 135 5.40 10.03 -3.43
C ALA A 135 5.03 8.60 -3.88
N VAL A 136 6.03 7.74 -3.92
CA VAL A 136 5.93 6.34 -4.34
C VAL A 136 6.07 5.44 -3.11
N TRP A 137 5.20 4.46 -2.96
CA TRP A 137 5.28 3.49 -1.86
C TRP A 137 6.60 2.70 -1.91
N THR A 138 7.27 2.50 -0.77
CA THR A 138 8.58 1.81 -0.66
C THR A 138 8.61 0.52 -1.50
N TYR A 139 7.56 -0.30 -1.41
CA TYR A 139 7.54 -1.61 -2.08
C TYR A 139 7.36 -1.51 -3.61
N ASP A 140 6.91 -0.37 -4.11
CA ASP A 140 6.75 -0.09 -5.55
C ASP A 140 7.92 0.72 -6.13
N MET A 141 8.84 1.20 -5.29
CA MET A 141 9.88 2.13 -5.70
C MET A 141 10.81 1.53 -6.76
N LYS A 142 11.13 0.23 -6.68
CA LYS A 142 11.93 -0.46 -7.72
C LYS A 142 11.25 -0.37 -9.08
N GLU A 143 9.97 -0.70 -9.13
CA GLU A 143 9.19 -0.74 -10.38
C GLU A 143 8.98 0.67 -10.93
N HIS A 144 8.75 1.65 -10.06
CA HIS A 144 8.74 3.06 -10.45
C HIS A 144 10.05 3.49 -11.11
N LEU A 145 11.21 3.13 -10.56
CA LEU A 145 12.51 3.47 -11.15
C LEU A 145 12.71 2.80 -12.52
N VAL A 146 12.33 1.52 -12.66
CA VAL A 146 12.41 0.80 -13.95
C VAL A 146 11.59 1.49 -15.03
N VAL A 147 10.38 1.96 -14.69
CA VAL A 147 9.42 2.49 -15.67
C VAL A 147 9.63 3.97 -15.94
N SER A 148 9.82 4.78 -14.90
CA SER A 148 9.91 6.24 -14.99
C SER A 148 11.34 6.74 -15.20
N HIS A 149 12.35 5.92 -14.87
CA HIS A 149 13.76 6.28 -14.96
C HIS A 149 14.60 5.13 -15.58
N PRO A 150 14.29 4.68 -16.81
CA PRO A 150 14.87 3.47 -17.40
C PRO A 150 16.39 3.53 -17.61
N THR A 151 16.97 4.73 -17.64
CA THR A 151 18.41 4.96 -17.77
C THR A 151 19.15 5.01 -16.42
N ALA A 152 18.42 4.99 -15.30
CA ALA A 152 19.02 5.07 -13.98
C ALA A 152 19.62 3.73 -13.55
N SER A 153 20.80 3.79 -12.94
CA SER A 153 21.40 2.60 -12.33
C SER A 153 20.66 2.21 -11.05
N LEU A 154 19.90 1.12 -11.10
CA LEU A 154 19.10 0.64 -9.96
C LEU A 154 19.97 0.35 -8.74
N SER A 155 21.20 -0.15 -8.89
CA SER A 155 22.06 -0.49 -7.75
C SER A 155 22.33 0.70 -6.84
N THR A 156 22.38 1.92 -7.39
CA THR A 156 22.60 3.18 -6.65
C THR A 156 21.44 3.55 -5.73
N TYR A 157 20.25 3.03 -6.01
CA TYR A 157 19.01 3.40 -5.32
C TYR A 157 18.41 2.25 -4.51
N ARG A 158 19.11 1.11 -4.41
CA ARG A 158 18.61 -0.13 -3.81
C ARG A 158 18.03 0.07 -2.41
N GLN A 159 18.66 0.91 -1.59
CA GLN A 159 18.23 1.31 -0.25
C GLN A 159 16.83 1.94 -0.18
N LEU A 160 16.25 2.36 -1.31
CA LEU A 160 14.91 2.95 -1.36
C LEU A 160 13.78 1.90 -1.34
N TRP A 161 14.07 0.63 -1.63
CA TRP A 161 13.06 -0.44 -1.66
C TRP A 161 13.53 -1.77 -1.04
N ASP A 162 14.82 -1.95 -0.78
CA ASP A 162 15.32 -3.25 -0.32
C ASP A 162 14.78 -3.57 1.07
N LEU A 163 14.24 -4.79 1.20
CA LEU A 163 13.67 -5.27 2.46
C LEU A 163 14.73 -6.08 3.19
N THR A 164 14.85 -5.84 4.49
CA THR A 164 15.68 -6.68 5.36
C THR A 164 15.11 -8.10 5.41
N ASP A 165 15.95 -9.11 5.66
CA ASP A 165 15.46 -10.49 5.80
C ASP A 165 14.53 -10.66 7.00
N PHE A 166 14.72 -9.84 8.04
CA PHE A 166 13.79 -9.74 9.15
C PHE A 166 12.40 -9.31 8.69
N GLU A 167 12.31 -8.22 7.94
CA GLU A 167 11.05 -7.70 7.40
C GLU A 167 10.38 -8.70 6.48
N LYS A 168 11.12 -9.34 5.55
CA LYS A 168 10.55 -10.37 4.66
C LYS A 168 9.89 -11.50 5.45
N LYS A 169 10.63 -12.12 6.40
CA LYS A 169 10.13 -13.22 7.22
C LYS A 169 8.90 -12.82 8.03
N LYS A 170 8.91 -11.63 8.63
CA LYS A 170 7.76 -11.16 9.40
C LYS A 170 6.56 -10.80 8.54
N MET A 171 6.79 -10.26 7.34
CA MET A 171 5.72 -9.97 6.38
C MET A 171 5.10 -11.25 5.79
N GLU A 172 5.88 -12.33 5.65
CA GLU A 172 5.36 -13.66 5.31
C GLU A 172 4.40 -14.17 6.39
N VAL A 173 4.77 -14.03 7.66
CA VAL A 173 3.85 -14.34 8.78
C VAL A 173 2.58 -13.49 8.74
N VAL A 174 2.68 -12.19 8.41
CA VAL A 174 1.49 -11.33 8.26
C VAL A 174 0.59 -11.83 7.12
N TRP A 175 1.18 -12.30 6.02
CA TRP A 175 0.45 -12.87 4.90
C TRP A 175 -0.27 -14.16 5.29
N ASP A 176 0.44 -15.11 5.91
CA ASP A 176 -0.12 -16.42 6.27
C ASP A 176 -1.25 -16.28 7.29
N ARG A 177 -1.10 -15.37 8.24
CA ARG A 177 -2.05 -15.14 9.34
C ARG A 177 -3.11 -14.09 9.04
N ARG A 178 -3.23 -13.61 7.79
CA ARG A 178 -4.09 -12.46 7.46
C ARG A 178 -5.58 -12.64 7.79
N HIS A 179 -6.05 -13.89 7.88
CA HIS A 179 -7.44 -14.22 8.22
C HIS A 179 -7.62 -14.61 9.70
N GLU A 180 -6.54 -14.68 10.49
CA GLU A 180 -6.64 -15.00 11.91
C GLU A 180 -7.30 -13.84 12.66
N LYS A 181 -8.32 -14.16 13.47
CA LYS A 181 -8.87 -13.19 14.42
C LYS A 181 -7.86 -13.03 15.54
N LYS A 182 -7.44 -11.79 15.81
CA LYS A 182 -6.70 -11.51 17.04
C LYS A 182 -7.67 -11.59 18.21
N ASP A 183 -7.52 -12.60 19.06
CA ASP A 183 -8.17 -12.62 20.36
C ASP A 183 -7.74 -11.36 21.14
N LYS A 184 -8.73 -10.69 21.73
CA LYS A 184 -8.54 -9.42 22.44
C LYS A 184 -7.92 -9.60 23.80
#